data_AF-A0A534T1N2-F1
#
_entry.id   AF-A0A534T1N2-F1
#
_cell.length_a   1.000
_cell.length_b   1.000
_cell.length_c   1.000
_cell.angle_alpha   90.00
_cell.angle_beta   90.00
_cell.angle_gamma   90.00
#
_symmetry.space_group_name_H-M   'P 1'
#
loop_
_entity.id
_entity.type
_entity.pdbx_description
1 polymer ?
#
loop_
_entity_poly.entity_id
_entity_poly.type
_entity_poly.pdbx_seq_one_letter_code
_entity_poly.pdbx_strand_id
1 'polypeptide(L)'
;MTAAEAAPAAEEPASEPPASTAVEPIFAARVPPPRAPAPLPSPRRAVFFDVENTSRAEHITRVLAHLELDWMHHATELVAVGNWRVIGHDTARLLASRGAHLVHSAPSVGVRDWSDLRIAVAAGAWLAAARPGDLLEIVTDDQAFDAVGDVAASLGVTFRRLSYRALAGMGEVPRVEPARERPSRRRRRGSRRGGGPRPAAVPVEAPGPNGGAPAEPHTAPHDELLAVARELVAASPERAVSIDALSNALKERGFRRTPGSPRLVTRLRRIKELEVNRQGTVRLLEAGAEEPAAA
;
A
#
# COMPACT_ATOMS: atom_id res chain seq x y z
N MET A 1 -59.54 -80.59 9.23
CA MET A 1 -59.09 -79.79 8.07
C MET A 1 -60.31 -79.24 7.35
N THR A 2 -60.56 -77.94 7.48
CA THR A 2 -61.26 -77.11 6.50
C THR A 2 -61.14 -75.66 6.97
N ALA A 3 -60.65 -74.82 6.06
CA ALA A 3 -60.44 -73.39 6.24
C ALA A 3 -61.72 -72.62 5.89
N ALA A 4 -61.96 -71.52 6.59
CA ALA A 4 -62.83 -70.39 6.20
C ALA A 4 -62.74 -69.37 7.36
N GLU A 5 -62.69 -68.05 7.19
CA GLU A 5 -62.56 -67.14 6.06
C GLU A 5 -62.38 -65.78 6.74
N ALA A 6 -61.39 -64.98 6.33
CA ALA A 6 -61.07 -63.71 6.97
C ALA A 6 -62.15 -62.66 6.62
N ALA A 7 -62.78 -62.06 7.63
CA ALA A 7 -63.67 -60.93 7.46
C ALA A 7 -62.89 -59.67 7.04
N PRO A 8 -63.42 -58.81 6.15
CA PRO A 8 -62.71 -57.62 5.68
C PRO A 8 -62.73 -56.53 6.74
N ALA A 9 -61.57 -55.88 6.94
CA ALA A 9 -61.46 -54.66 7.73
C ALA A 9 -62.15 -53.51 6.99
N ALA A 10 -62.99 -52.76 7.70
CA ALA A 10 -63.65 -51.57 7.20
C ALA A 10 -62.61 -50.47 6.91
N GLU A 11 -62.62 -49.92 5.69
CA GLU A 11 -61.89 -48.70 5.34
C GLU A 11 -62.55 -47.49 6.03
N GLU A 12 -61.80 -46.82 6.91
CA GLU A 12 -62.15 -45.47 7.36
C GLU A 12 -61.95 -44.48 6.20
N PRO A 13 -62.88 -43.53 5.99
CA PRO A 13 -62.74 -42.54 4.92
C PRO A 13 -61.59 -41.59 5.23
N ALA A 14 -60.65 -41.48 4.29
CA ALA A 14 -59.54 -40.54 4.36
C ALA A 14 -60.07 -39.10 4.53
N SER A 15 -59.67 -38.46 5.63
CA SER A 15 -59.94 -37.05 5.89
C SER A 15 -59.24 -36.16 4.84
N GLU A 16 -60.02 -35.35 4.12
CA GLU A 16 -59.53 -34.32 3.21
C GLU A 16 -58.51 -33.39 3.90
N PRO A 17 -57.37 -33.08 3.26
CA PRO A 17 -56.44 -32.10 3.81
C PRO A 17 -57.09 -30.70 3.79
N PRO A 18 -56.87 -29.88 4.84
CA PRO A 18 -57.42 -28.54 4.88
C PRO A 18 -56.88 -27.71 3.71
N ALA A 19 -57.78 -26.93 3.09
CA ALA A 19 -57.45 -26.03 1.99
C ALA A 19 -56.26 -25.14 2.38
N SER A 20 -55.20 -25.20 1.56
CA SER A 20 -54.02 -24.33 1.66
C SER A 20 -54.48 -22.88 1.54
N THR A 21 -54.73 -22.24 2.68
CA THR A 21 -54.93 -20.79 2.75
C THR A 21 -53.69 -20.14 2.15
N ALA A 22 -53.87 -19.22 1.20
CA ALA A 22 -52.80 -18.51 0.51
C ALA A 22 -52.01 -17.61 1.49
N VAL A 23 -51.12 -18.22 2.29
CA VAL A 23 -50.23 -17.53 3.24
C VAL A 23 -49.17 -16.73 2.50
N GLU A 24 -48.74 -17.19 1.33
CA GLU A 24 -47.64 -16.61 0.55
C GLU A 24 -47.83 -15.13 0.14
N PRO A 25 -48.97 -14.69 -0.45
CA PRO A 25 -49.12 -13.30 -0.86
C PRO A 25 -49.15 -12.31 0.32
N ILE A 26 -49.67 -12.73 1.48
CA ILE A 26 -49.71 -11.90 2.71
C ILE A 26 -48.32 -11.79 3.33
N PHE A 27 -47.50 -12.84 3.24
CA PHE A 27 -46.11 -12.82 3.68
C PHE A 27 -45.23 -11.96 2.75
N ALA A 28 -45.43 -12.06 1.44
CA ALA A 28 -44.70 -11.26 0.44
C ALA A 28 -44.98 -9.76 0.56
N ALA A 29 -46.15 -9.36 1.06
CA ALA A 29 -46.49 -7.95 1.31
C ALA A 29 -45.79 -7.36 2.56
N ARG A 30 -45.18 -8.19 3.42
CA ARG A 30 -44.45 -7.75 4.63
C ARG A 30 -42.98 -7.40 4.34
N VAL A 31 -42.71 -6.73 3.23
CA VAL A 31 -41.35 -6.18 2.99
C VAL A 31 -41.17 -5.00 3.95
N PRO A 32 -40.28 -5.10 4.96
CA PRO A 32 -39.98 -3.96 5.80
C PRO A 32 -39.45 -2.82 4.94
N PRO A 33 -39.69 -1.55 5.29
CA PRO A 33 -39.06 -0.44 4.58
C PRO A 33 -37.54 -0.70 4.50
N PRO A 34 -36.89 -0.40 3.36
CA PRO A 34 -35.47 -0.66 3.20
C PRO A 34 -34.73 -0.02 4.37
N ARG A 35 -34.02 -0.86 5.14
CA ARG A 35 -33.23 -0.43 6.28
C ARG A 35 -32.35 0.72 5.80
N ALA A 36 -32.41 1.86 6.48
CA ALA A 36 -31.51 2.96 6.20
C ALA A 36 -30.07 2.40 6.10
N PRO A 37 -29.28 2.82 5.09
CA PRO A 37 -27.94 2.29 4.93
C PRO A 37 -27.22 2.41 6.26
N ALA A 38 -26.68 1.28 6.75
CA ALA A 38 -25.89 1.30 7.97
C ALA A 38 -24.82 2.40 7.81
N PRO A 39 -24.54 3.19 8.86
CA PRO A 39 -23.44 4.14 8.80
C PRO A 39 -22.20 3.38 8.31
N LEU A 40 -21.50 3.96 7.34
CA LEU A 40 -20.25 3.38 6.85
C LEU A 40 -19.37 3.10 8.07
N PRO A 41 -18.70 1.94 8.14
CA PRO A 41 -17.72 1.74 9.20
C PRO A 41 -16.73 2.90 9.15
N SER A 42 -16.37 3.40 10.33
CA SER A 42 -15.31 4.39 10.49
C SER A 42 -14.12 4.04 9.60
N PRO A 43 -13.52 5.01 8.88
CA PRO A 43 -12.40 4.74 7.98
C PRO A 43 -11.35 3.87 8.68
N ARG A 44 -10.92 2.79 8.04
CA ARG A 44 -10.02 1.83 8.67
C ARG A 44 -8.61 2.40 8.67
N ARG A 45 -7.87 2.14 9.74
CA ARG A 45 -6.48 2.55 9.88
C ARG A 45 -5.65 1.34 10.27
N ALA A 46 -4.71 0.92 9.43
CA ALA A 46 -3.73 -0.08 9.82
C ALA A 46 -2.37 0.58 10.07
N VAL A 47 -1.75 0.23 11.19
CA VAL A 47 -0.40 0.65 11.54
C VAL A 47 0.45 -0.59 11.74
N PHE A 48 1.40 -0.80 10.83
CA PHE A 48 2.42 -1.84 11.00
C PHE A 48 3.70 -1.22 11.53
N PHE A 49 4.17 -1.72 12.67
CA PHE A 49 5.37 -1.23 13.31
C PHE A 49 6.42 -2.31 13.39
N ASP A 50 7.56 -2.06 12.75
CA ASP A 50 8.75 -2.88 12.92
C ASP A 50 9.46 -2.54 14.23
N VAL A 51 9.26 -3.40 15.23
CA VAL A 51 9.84 -3.23 16.55
C VAL A 51 11.29 -3.71 16.58
N GLU A 52 11.68 -4.62 15.69
CA GLU A 52 13.02 -5.22 15.68
C GLU A 52 14.10 -4.17 15.37
N ASN A 53 13.77 -3.21 14.51
CA ASN A 53 14.64 -2.07 14.18
C ASN A 53 14.66 -0.97 15.27
N THR A 54 13.89 -1.12 16.34
CA THR A 54 13.78 -0.14 17.43
C THR A 54 14.54 -0.60 18.67
N SER A 55 15.62 0.12 19.01
CA SER A 55 16.56 -0.32 20.05
C SER A 55 16.18 -0.01 21.51
N ARG A 56 15.19 0.86 21.78
CA ARG A 56 14.81 1.27 23.16
C ARG A 56 13.32 1.52 23.35
N ALA A 57 12.79 1.13 24.51
CA ALA A 57 11.39 1.34 24.90
C ALA A 57 10.99 2.84 24.96
N GLU A 58 11.92 3.73 25.30
CA GLU A 58 11.69 5.18 25.28
C GLU A 58 11.36 5.68 23.87
N HIS A 59 12.05 5.16 22.86
CA HIS A 59 11.79 5.53 21.46
C HIS A 59 10.45 4.99 20.98
N ILE A 60 10.08 3.77 21.39
CA ILE A 60 8.76 3.19 21.12
C ILE A 60 7.65 4.07 21.70
N THR A 61 7.84 4.58 22.91
CA THR A 61 6.87 5.48 23.54
C THR A 61 6.66 6.75 22.72
N ARG A 62 7.74 7.35 22.17
CA ARG A 62 7.66 8.54 21.30
C ARG A 62 6.96 8.24 19.97
N VAL A 63 7.31 7.12 19.33
CA VAL A 63 6.65 6.66 18.09
C VAL A 63 5.15 6.49 18.32
N LEU A 64 4.76 5.77 19.38
CA LEU A 64 3.35 5.54 19.71
C LEU A 64 2.60 6.83 20.05
N ALA A 65 3.27 7.81 20.67
CA ALA A 65 2.68 9.12 20.92
C ALA A 65 2.46 9.90 19.61
N HIS A 66 3.43 9.88 18.70
CA HIS A 66 3.34 10.56 17.40
C HIS A 66 2.31 9.93 16.46
N LEU A 67 2.04 8.63 16.62
CA LEU A 67 1.00 7.97 15.85
C LEU A 67 -0.40 8.48 16.20
N GLU A 68 -0.63 9.20 17.30
CA GLU A 68 -1.94 9.80 17.63
C GLU A 68 -3.10 8.80 17.37
N LEU A 69 -2.98 7.60 17.98
CA LEU A 69 -3.89 6.49 17.71
C LEU A 69 -5.30 6.82 18.19
N ASP A 70 -6.19 7.11 17.25
CA ASP A 70 -7.60 7.38 17.48
C ASP A 70 -8.43 6.10 17.25
N TRP A 71 -8.89 5.51 18.35
CA TRP A 71 -9.73 4.31 18.34
C TRP A 71 -11.22 4.63 18.27
N MET A 72 -11.60 5.90 18.40
CA MET A 72 -13.00 6.33 18.41
C MET A 72 -13.48 6.70 17.00
N HIS A 73 -12.63 7.35 16.20
CA HIS A 73 -12.99 7.80 14.85
C HIS A 73 -12.48 6.89 13.74
N HIS A 74 -11.59 5.94 14.06
CA HIS A 74 -11.06 4.96 13.12
C HIS A 74 -11.18 3.55 13.69
N ALA A 75 -11.51 2.59 12.82
CA ALA A 75 -11.28 1.18 13.11
C ALA A 75 -9.77 0.91 12.97
N THR A 76 -9.02 1.23 14.03
CA THR A 76 -7.57 1.16 14.04
C THR A 76 -7.10 -0.26 14.35
N GLU A 77 -6.14 -0.76 13.59
CA GLU A 77 -5.42 -2.02 13.80
C GLU A 77 -3.94 -1.69 13.97
N LEU A 78 -3.40 -1.84 15.18
CA LEU A 78 -1.97 -1.68 15.46
C LEU A 78 -1.31 -3.06 15.50
N VAL A 79 -0.35 -3.31 14.62
CA VAL A 79 0.38 -4.57 14.54
C VAL A 79 1.87 -4.29 14.75
N ALA A 80 2.44 -4.88 15.80
CA ALA A 80 3.83 -4.73 16.13
C ALA A 80 4.56 -6.04 15.81
N VAL A 81 5.44 -6.00 14.81
CA VAL A 81 6.16 -7.18 14.30
C VAL A 81 7.59 -7.16 14.82
N GLY A 82 8.07 -8.32 15.26
CA GLY A 82 9.50 -8.50 15.48
C GLY A 82 9.87 -9.79 16.21
N ASN A 83 11.17 -9.99 16.38
CA ASN A 83 11.70 -11.18 17.04
C ASN A 83 11.45 -11.10 18.56
N TRP A 84 10.69 -12.05 19.11
CA TRP A 84 10.38 -12.11 20.54
C TRP A 84 11.61 -12.35 21.42
N ARG A 85 12.72 -12.85 20.86
CA ARG A 85 14.00 -12.92 21.59
C ARG A 85 14.64 -11.55 21.81
N VAL A 86 14.33 -10.59 20.93
CA VAL A 86 14.88 -9.22 20.95
C VAL A 86 13.91 -8.28 21.69
N ILE A 87 12.61 -8.48 21.50
CA ILE A 87 11.58 -7.68 22.16
C ILE A 87 11.46 -8.12 23.63
N GLY A 88 11.98 -7.31 24.54
CA GLY A 88 11.84 -7.53 25.99
C GLY A 88 10.41 -7.43 26.49
N HIS A 89 10.15 -8.00 27.67
CA HIS A 89 8.82 -8.05 28.29
C HIS A 89 8.18 -6.67 28.50
N ASP A 90 8.96 -5.66 28.90
CA ASP A 90 8.43 -4.31 29.15
C ASP A 90 7.97 -3.64 27.86
N THR A 91 8.73 -3.80 26.77
CA THR A 91 8.34 -3.34 25.44
C THR A 91 7.07 -4.04 24.96
N ALA A 92 6.99 -5.37 25.12
CA ALA A 92 5.81 -6.14 24.76
C ALA A 92 4.57 -5.68 25.54
N ARG A 93 4.70 -5.47 26.86
CA ARG A 93 3.63 -4.94 27.72
C ARG A 93 3.21 -3.54 27.31
N LEU A 94 4.16 -2.65 27.02
CA LEU A 94 3.87 -1.29 26.56
C LEU A 94 3.04 -1.32 25.27
N LEU A 95 3.46 -2.08 24.27
CA LEU A 95 2.75 -2.21 23.00
C LEU A 95 1.35 -2.83 23.19
N ALA A 96 1.25 -3.92 23.95
CA ALA A 96 -0.03 -4.56 24.26
C ALA A 96 -1.00 -3.63 25.02
N SER A 97 -0.48 -2.80 25.95
CA SER A 97 -1.29 -1.82 26.69
C SER A 97 -1.92 -0.75 25.78
N ARG A 98 -1.35 -0.55 24.58
CA ARG A 98 -1.85 0.34 23.54
C ARG A 98 -2.69 -0.38 22.48
N GLY A 99 -3.11 -1.61 22.74
CA GLY A 99 -3.93 -2.39 21.82
C GLY A 99 -3.16 -3.00 20.64
N ALA A 100 -1.83 -3.05 20.70
CA ALA A 100 -1.05 -3.66 19.62
C ALA A 100 -1.18 -5.19 19.60
N HIS A 101 -1.42 -5.74 18.41
CA HIS A 101 -1.22 -7.15 18.13
C HIS A 101 0.27 -7.44 17.97
N LEU A 102 0.84 -8.19 18.91
CA LEU A 102 2.24 -8.60 18.86
C LEU A 102 2.41 -9.82 17.95
N VAL A 103 3.21 -9.67 16.90
CA VAL A 103 3.44 -10.71 15.90
C VAL A 103 4.91 -11.11 15.91
N HIS A 104 5.16 -12.41 16.12
CA HIS A 104 6.51 -12.95 16.01
C HIS A 104 6.97 -12.98 14.55
N SER A 105 8.16 -12.44 14.26
CA SER A 105 8.78 -12.54 12.93
C SER A 105 9.19 -13.99 12.57
N ALA A 106 9.27 -14.91 13.53
CA ALA A 106 9.58 -16.35 13.33
C ALA A 106 10.85 -16.59 12.50
N PRO A 107 12.02 -16.13 12.99
CA PRO A 107 13.26 -16.19 12.23
C PRO A 107 13.70 -17.64 12.00
N SER A 108 13.84 -18.02 10.73
CA SER A 108 14.47 -19.27 10.31
C SER A 108 15.93 -19.05 9.91
N VAL A 109 16.76 -20.07 10.10
CA VAL A 109 18.20 -20.02 9.82
C VAL A 109 18.47 -19.65 8.36
N GLY A 110 19.37 -18.69 8.14
CA GLY A 110 19.85 -18.31 6.79
C GLY A 110 18.98 -17.31 6.04
N VAL A 111 17.82 -16.90 6.58
CA VAL A 111 16.95 -15.88 5.97
C VAL A 111 16.97 -14.61 6.82
N ARG A 112 17.27 -13.48 6.16
CA ARG A 112 17.28 -12.14 6.75
C ARG A 112 15.90 -11.49 6.61
N ASP A 113 15.67 -10.43 7.36
CA ASP A 113 14.55 -9.49 7.16
C ASP A 113 13.15 -10.14 7.26
N TRP A 114 13.01 -11.10 8.18
CA TRP A 114 11.73 -11.79 8.41
C TRP A 114 10.62 -10.85 8.89
N SER A 115 10.96 -9.83 9.68
CA SER A 115 10.02 -8.79 10.10
C SER A 115 9.45 -8.05 8.88
N ASP A 116 10.32 -7.68 7.94
CA ASP A 116 9.92 -6.96 6.73
C ASP A 116 8.98 -7.78 5.86
N LEU A 117 9.32 -9.06 5.64
CA LEU A 117 8.46 -9.98 4.90
C LEU A 117 7.10 -10.13 5.58
N ARG A 118 7.07 -10.28 6.91
CA ARG A 118 5.82 -10.37 7.68
C ARG A 118 4.97 -9.12 7.53
N ILE A 119 5.57 -7.95 7.64
CA ILE A 119 4.88 -6.66 7.46
C ILE A 119 4.33 -6.55 6.04
N ALA A 120 5.14 -6.85 5.02
CA ALA A 120 4.72 -6.74 3.62
C ALA A 120 3.54 -7.66 3.31
N VAL A 121 3.58 -8.91 3.78
CA VAL A 121 2.48 -9.88 3.60
C VAL A 121 1.23 -9.45 4.35
N ALA A 122 1.37 -9.02 5.60
CA ALA A 122 0.22 -8.58 6.41
C ALA A 122 -0.42 -7.31 5.84
N ALA A 123 0.38 -6.34 5.41
CA ALA A 123 -0.10 -5.14 4.75
C ALA A 123 -0.79 -5.46 3.42
N GLY A 124 -0.23 -6.36 2.61
CA GLY A 124 -0.86 -6.82 1.37
C GLY A 124 -2.21 -7.51 1.61
N ALA A 125 -2.28 -8.39 2.62
CA ALA A 125 -3.54 -9.04 3.00
C ALA A 125 -4.58 -8.04 3.51
N TRP A 126 -4.15 -7.03 4.27
CA TRP A 126 -5.03 -5.95 4.73
C TRP A 126 -5.55 -5.11 3.55
N LEU A 127 -4.67 -4.75 2.60
CA LEU A 127 -5.02 -4.01 1.38
C LEU A 127 -6.04 -4.74 0.51
N ALA A 128 -6.01 -6.08 0.48
CA ALA A 128 -6.99 -6.87 -0.26
C ALA A 128 -8.45 -6.67 0.20
N ALA A 129 -8.65 -6.21 1.43
CA ALA A 129 -9.96 -5.90 2.00
C ALA A 129 -10.16 -4.38 2.24
N ALA A 130 -9.22 -3.54 1.82
CA ALA A 130 -9.26 -2.10 2.03
C ALA A 130 -10.17 -1.40 1.02
N ARG A 131 -10.63 -0.20 1.38
CA ARG A 131 -11.52 0.65 0.58
C ARG A 131 -10.86 2.00 0.32
N PRO A 132 -11.27 2.70 -0.75
CA PRO A 132 -10.84 4.07 -0.96
C PRO A 132 -11.14 4.94 0.27
N GLY A 133 -10.15 5.70 0.74
CA GLY A 133 -10.23 6.51 1.95
C GLY A 133 -9.70 5.85 3.22
N ASP A 134 -9.40 4.54 3.21
CA ASP A 134 -8.70 3.90 4.32
C ASP A 134 -7.24 4.41 4.45
N LEU A 135 -6.64 4.24 5.63
CA LEU A 135 -5.28 4.69 5.95
C LEU A 135 -4.37 3.49 6.27
N LEU A 136 -3.23 3.40 5.59
CA LEU A 136 -2.18 2.43 5.87
C LEU A 136 -0.89 3.16 6.25
N GLU A 137 -0.36 2.87 7.43
CA GLU A 137 0.89 3.43 7.91
C GLU A 137 1.87 2.30 8.23
N ILE A 138 3.10 2.44 7.75
CA ILE A 138 4.18 1.50 8.06
C ILE A 138 5.32 2.29 8.68
N VAL A 139 5.63 1.98 9.94
CA VAL A 139 6.76 2.55 10.66
C VAL A 139 8.00 1.72 10.35
N THR A 140 8.80 2.22 9.41
CA THR A 140 10.03 1.58 8.92
C THR A 140 10.94 2.61 8.24
N ASP A 141 12.25 2.42 8.38
CA ASP A 141 13.25 3.19 7.64
C ASP A 141 13.47 2.63 6.22
N ASP A 142 13.04 1.39 5.94
CA ASP A 142 13.28 0.72 4.66
C ASP A 142 12.37 1.26 3.55
N GLN A 143 13.00 1.74 2.48
CA GLN A 143 12.33 2.21 1.28
C GLN A 143 11.68 1.06 0.49
N ALA A 144 12.00 -0.21 0.79
CA ALA A 144 11.39 -1.40 0.19
C ALA A 144 9.85 -1.39 0.31
N PHE A 145 9.30 -0.75 1.33
CA PHE A 145 7.86 -0.63 1.55
C PHE A 145 7.14 0.39 0.66
N ASP A 146 7.87 1.24 -0.08
CA ASP A 146 7.24 2.15 -1.04
C ASP A 146 6.45 1.38 -2.13
N ALA A 147 6.80 0.12 -2.40
CA ALA A 147 6.04 -0.76 -3.30
C ALA A 147 4.65 -1.10 -2.74
N VAL A 148 4.53 -1.27 -1.43
CA VAL A 148 3.21 -1.43 -0.77
C VAL A 148 2.42 -0.12 -0.89
N GLY A 149 3.10 1.02 -0.76
CA GLY A 149 2.51 2.33 -0.99
C GLY A 149 1.96 2.54 -2.41
N ASP A 150 2.66 2.04 -3.43
CA ASP A 150 2.19 2.09 -4.82
C ASP A 150 0.88 1.30 -5.01
N VAL A 151 0.77 0.12 -4.37
CA VAL A 151 -0.46 -0.69 -4.39
C VAL A 151 -1.58 -0.01 -3.60
N ALA A 152 -1.28 0.56 -2.43
CA ALA A 152 -2.26 1.29 -1.63
C ALA A 152 -2.84 2.49 -2.41
N ALA A 153 -1.97 3.26 -3.08
CA ALA A 153 -2.37 4.41 -3.87
C ALA A 153 -3.30 4.02 -5.04
N SER A 154 -3.06 2.88 -5.70
CA SER A 154 -3.93 2.42 -6.79
C SER A 154 -5.32 2.00 -6.32
N LEU A 155 -5.46 1.64 -5.05
CA LEU A 155 -6.72 1.31 -4.38
C LEU A 155 -7.42 2.54 -3.76
N GLY A 156 -6.84 3.73 -3.86
CA GLY A 156 -7.34 4.94 -3.21
C GLY A 156 -7.16 4.94 -1.69
N VAL A 157 -6.27 4.09 -1.17
CA VAL A 157 -5.88 4.05 0.24
C VAL A 157 -4.76 5.06 0.46
N THR A 158 -4.87 5.85 1.53
CA THR A 158 -3.81 6.78 1.92
C THR A 158 -2.67 6.00 2.55
N PHE A 159 -1.47 6.10 1.99
CA PHE A 159 -0.29 5.43 2.54
C PHE A 159 0.69 6.44 3.16
N ARG A 160 1.24 6.11 4.33
CA ARG A 160 2.36 6.85 4.93
C ARG A 160 3.44 5.89 5.41
N ARG A 161 4.67 6.09 4.92
CA ARG A 161 5.85 5.47 5.49
C ARG A 161 6.45 6.42 6.52
N LEU A 162 6.54 5.96 7.77
CA LEU A 162 7.03 6.75 8.88
C LEU A 162 8.41 6.24 9.27
N SER A 163 9.42 7.10 9.18
CA SER A 163 10.78 6.76 9.63
C SER A 163 10.81 6.71 11.14
N TYR A 164 11.26 5.58 11.69
CA TYR A 164 11.43 5.42 13.13
C TYR A 164 12.41 6.47 13.68
N ARG A 165 13.52 6.76 12.98
CA ARG A 165 14.52 7.74 13.44
C ARG A 165 13.94 9.15 13.53
N ALA A 166 13.13 9.54 12.54
CA ALA A 166 12.45 10.83 12.53
C ALA A 166 11.45 10.91 13.70
N LEU A 167 10.68 9.85 13.94
CA LEU A 167 9.69 9.78 15.01
C LEU A 167 10.30 9.72 16.42
N ALA A 168 11.45 9.05 16.58
CA ALA A 168 12.16 8.94 17.84
C ALA A 168 12.92 10.23 18.23
N GLY A 169 12.97 11.23 17.34
CA GLY A 169 13.73 12.47 17.51
C GLY A 169 15.24 12.30 17.28
N MET A 170 15.64 11.26 16.55
CA MET A 170 17.04 10.87 16.31
C MET A 170 17.53 11.25 14.89
N GLY A 171 16.76 12.04 14.14
CA GLY A 171 17.11 12.53 12.81
C GLY A 171 16.30 13.76 12.42
N GLU A 172 16.89 14.65 11.63
CA GLU A 172 16.26 15.85 11.09
C GLU A 172 15.05 15.45 10.23
N VAL A 173 13.85 15.87 10.64
CA VAL A 173 12.59 15.51 9.99
C VAL A 173 12.48 16.30 8.69
N PRO A 174 12.40 15.68 7.49
CA PRO A 174 12.03 16.41 6.30
C PRO A 174 10.57 16.83 6.49
N ARG A 175 10.35 18.13 6.68
CA ARG A 175 9.02 18.74 6.74
C ARG A 175 8.27 18.39 5.45
N VAL A 176 7.28 17.50 5.55
CA VAL A 176 6.29 17.33 4.49
C VAL A 176 5.41 18.58 4.53
N GLU A 177 5.68 19.54 3.64
CA GLU A 177 4.75 20.66 3.46
C GLU A 177 3.42 20.10 2.94
N PRO A 178 2.27 20.45 3.56
CA PRO A 178 0.98 20.09 3.02
C PRO A 178 0.81 20.74 1.64
N ALA A 179 0.31 19.96 0.68
CA ALA A 179 0.02 20.42 -0.67
C ALA A 179 -0.85 21.69 -0.60
N ARG A 180 -0.31 22.82 -1.07
CA ARG A 180 -1.02 24.09 -1.15
C ARG A 180 -2.28 23.92 -2.01
N GLU A 181 -3.44 24.18 -1.42
CA GLU A 181 -4.71 24.30 -2.12
C GLU A 181 -4.60 25.38 -3.20
N ARG A 182 -4.93 25.03 -4.44
CA ARG A 182 -4.95 25.98 -5.56
C ARG A 182 -6.19 26.89 -5.43
N PRO A 183 -6.04 28.23 -5.54
CA PRO A 183 -7.20 29.12 -5.49
C PRO A 183 -8.05 29.00 -6.75
N SER A 184 -9.37 28.88 -6.53
CA SER A 184 -10.41 28.81 -7.55
C SER A 184 -10.48 30.11 -8.37
N ARG A 185 -10.05 30.06 -9.64
CA ARG A 185 -10.19 31.19 -10.56
C ARG A 185 -11.63 31.32 -11.06
N ARG A 186 -12.30 32.32 -10.50
CA ARG A 186 -13.41 33.14 -11.01
C ARG A 186 -13.71 32.94 -12.51
N ARG A 187 -14.86 32.32 -12.82
CA ARG A 187 -15.51 32.39 -14.14
C ARG A 187 -16.04 33.81 -14.36
N ARG A 188 -15.52 34.54 -15.36
CA ARG A 188 -16.17 35.73 -15.92
C ARG A 188 -17.09 35.30 -17.08
N ARG A 189 -18.31 35.81 -17.01
CA ARG A 189 -19.45 35.57 -17.90
C ARG A 189 -19.46 36.65 -18.99
N GLY A 190 -19.55 36.26 -20.25
CA GLY A 190 -19.86 37.11 -21.41
C GLY A 190 -20.05 36.17 -22.62
N SER A 191 -21.27 35.79 -23.01
CA SER A 191 -22.35 36.53 -23.69
C SER A 191 -22.24 36.52 -25.23
N ARG A 192 -22.95 35.54 -25.81
CA ARG A 192 -23.85 35.58 -27.00
C ARG A 192 -23.30 35.55 -28.44
N ARG A 193 -23.64 34.46 -29.14
CA ARG A 193 -24.37 34.29 -30.44
C ARG A 193 -23.83 33.00 -31.10
N GLY A 194 -24.54 32.04 -31.68
CA GLY A 194 -25.96 31.74 -31.94
C GLY A 194 -26.01 30.55 -32.93
N GLY A 195 -27.13 29.80 -33.00
CA GLY A 195 -27.51 28.89 -34.11
C GLY A 195 -27.15 27.40 -34.00
N GLY A 196 -28.16 26.51 -33.91
CA GLY A 196 -28.03 25.02 -34.01
C GLY A 196 -28.04 24.51 -35.47
N PRO A 197 -28.32 23.21 -35.80
CA PRO A 197 -28.70 22.04 -34.97
C PRO A 197 -27.75 20.80 -35.12
N ARG A 198 -28.15 19.69 -34.49
CA ARG A 198 -27.46 18.42 -34.11
C ARG A 198 -27.25 17.40 -35.28
N PRO A 199 -26.72 16.17 -35.05
CA PRO A 199 -25.32 15.71 -34.97
C PRO A 199 -24.88 14.81 -36.17
N ALA A 200 -23.57 14.60 -36.35
CA ALA A 200 -23.03 13.44 -37.07
C ALA A 200 -21.83 12.86 -36.31
N ALA A 201 -21.85 11.54 -36.09
CA ALA A 201 -20.80 10.80 -35.42
C ALA A 201 -19.58 10.62 -36.34
N VAL A 202 -18.38 10.84 -35.79
CA VAL A 202 -17.10 10.48 -36.40
C VAL A 202 -16.18 9.94 -35.30
N PRO A 203 -15.34 8.92 -35.56
CA PRO A 203 -14.64 8.15 -34.54
C PRO A 203 -13.57 8.99 -33.82
N VAL A 204 -13.43 8.81 -32.51
CA VAL A 204 -12.39 9.46 -31.72
C VAL A 204 -11.04 8.81 -32.03
N GLU A 205 -10.23 9.54 -32.79
CA GLU A 205 -8.80 9.36 -32.98
C GLU A 205 -8.04 9.53 -31.65
N ALA A 206 -6.91 8.84 -31.53
CA ALA A 206 -6.04 8.80 -30.36
C ALA A 206 -5.63 10.20 -29.87
N PRO A 207 -5.52 10.43 -28.55
CA PRO A 207 -5.08 11.73 -28.04
C PRO A 207 -3.58 11.91 -28.30
N GLY A 208 -3.27 12.80 -29.24
CA GLY A 208 -1.95 13.43 -29.40
C GLY A 208 -1.59 14.35 -28.22
N PRO A 209 -0.33 14.83 -28.17
CA PRO A 209 0.28 15.40 -26.98
C PRO A 209 -0.20 16.83 -26.72
N ASN A 210 -0.84 17.06 -25.57
CA ASN A 210 -1.13 18.41 -25.10
C ASN A 210 0.15 19.06 -24.56
N GLY A 211 0.61 20.08 -25.26
CA GLY A 211 1.65 21.01 -24.82
C GLY A 211 1.21 21.77 -23.56
N GLY A 212 1.63 21.27 -22.40
CA GLY A 212 1.93 22.05 -21.22
C GLY A 212 3.44 22.10 -21.06
N ALA A 213 3.97 23.23 -20.60
CA ALA A 213 5.40 23.41 -20.30
C ALA A 213 6.00 22.18 -19.60
N PRO A 214 7.25 21.78 -19.90
CA PRO A 214 7.82 20.57 -19.33
C PRO A 214 7.85 20.72 -17.81
N ALA A 215 6.97 20.00 -17.12
CA ALA A 215 7.20 19.65 -15.73
C ALA A 215 8.47 18.81 -15.78
N GLU A 216 9.59 19.39 -15.34
CA GLU A 216 10.86 18.69 -15.25
C GLU A 216 10.61 17.30 -14.66
N PRO A 217 11.04 16.22 -15.33
CA PRO A 217 10.90 14.89 -14.76
C PRO A 217 11.72 14.87 -13.47
N HIS A 218 11.04 14.98 -12.32
CA HIS A 218 11.69 15.04 -11.00
C HIS A 218 12.45 13.73 -10.67
N THR A 219 12.22 12.69 -11.46
CA THR A 219 12.97 11.43 -11.44
C THR A 219 14.27 11.60 -12.24
N ALA A 220 15.42 11.34 -11.61
CA ALA A 220 16.75 11.45 -12.25
C ALA A 220 16.79 10.76 -13.62
N PRO A 221 17.19 11.42 -14.72
CA PRO A 221 17.34 10.78 -16.02
C PRO A 221 18.45 9.72 -16.00
N HIS A 222 18.50 8.89 -17.04
CA HIS A 222 19.45 7.78 -17.13
C HIS A 222 20.91 8.25 -17.03
N ASP A 223 21.25 9.31 -17.76
CA ASP A 223 22.61 9.86 -17.81
C ASP A 223 23.06 10.40 -16.45
N GLU A 224 22.13 11.02 -15.70
CA GLU A 224 22.39 11.49 -14.34
C GLU A 224 22.62 10.33 -13.36
N LEU A 225 21.84 9.24 -13.46
CA LEU A 225 22.09 8.04 -12.65
C LEU A 225 23.50 7.49 -12.88
N LEU A 226 23.96 7.48 -14.14
CA LEU A 226 25.31 7.05 -14.50
C LEU A 226 26.39 8.02 -14.00
N ALA A 227 26.18 9.33 -14.14
CA ALA A 227 27.12 10.35 -13.68
C ALA A 227 27.33 10.26 -12.16
N VAL A 228 26.24 10.17 -11.39
CA VAL A 228 26.30 10.03 -9.92
C VAL A 228 26.96 8.71 -9.52
N ALA A 229 26.62 7.61 -10.20
CA ALA A 229 27.23 6.32 -9.91
C ALA A 229 28.74 6.31 -10.18
N ARG A 230 29.20 6.90 -11.29
CA ARG A 230 30.63 7.02 -11.63
C ARG A 230 31.39 7.83 -10.60
N GLU A 231 30.85 8.97 -10.19
CA GLU A 231 31.45 9.83 -9.16
C GLU A 231 31.61 9.12 -7.82
N LEU A 232 30.55 8.47 -7.33
CA LEU A 232 30.59 7.75 -6.06
C LEU A 232 31.52 6.52 -6.12
N VAL A 233 31.56 5.82 -7.25
CA VAL A 233 32.47 4.68 -7.46
C VAL A 233 33.92 5.15 -7.52
N ALA A 234 34.21 6.31 -8.14
CA ALA A 234 35.54 6.89 -8.21
C ALA A 234 36.05 7.38 -6.82
N ALA A 235 35.14 7.86 -5.98
CA ALA A 235 35.44 8.27 -4.61
C ALA A 235 35.55 7.08 -3.61
N SER A 236 35.11 5.88 -4.01
CA SER A 236 35.08 4.70 -3.15
C SER A 236 36.31 3.79 -3.37
N PRO A 237 37.05 3.41 -2.31
CA PRO A 237 38.24 2.55 -2.44
C PRO A 237 37.91 1.14 -2.95
N GLU A 238 36.67 0.67 -2.76
CA GLU A 238 36.24 -0.68 -3.19
C GLU A 238 35.61 -0.71 -4.59
N ARG A 239 35.61 0.42 -5.32
CA ARG A 239 34.93 0.61 -6.63
C ARG A 239 33.47 0.12 -6.63
N ALA A 240 32.82 0.16 -5.48
CA ALA A 240 31.45 -0.27 -5.27
C ALA A 240 30.75 0.70 -4.32
N VAL A 241 29.45 0.89 -4.52
CA VAL A 241 28.65 1.86 -3.77
C VAL A 241 27.30 1.23 -3.44
N SER A 242 26.77 1.46 -2.24
CA SER A 242 25.43 0.98 -1.89
C SER A 242 24.34 1.74 -2.65
N ILE A 243 23.22 1.08 -2.92
CA ILE A 243 22.03 1.72 -3.51
C ILE A 243 21.54 2.89 -2.64
N ASP A 244 21.68 2.79 -1.32
CA ASP A 244 21.30 3.86 -0.40
C ASP A 244 22.20 5.09 -0.52
N ALA A 245 23.52 4.92 -0.66
CA ALA A 245 24.44 6.03 -0.88
C ALA A 245 24.14 6.73 -2.22
N LEU A 246 23.88 5.96 -3.29
CA LEU A 246 23.43 6.49 -4.57
C LEU A 246 22.09 7.21 -4.47
N SER A 247 21.13 6.65 -3.73
CA SER A 247 19.81 7.26 -3.47
C SER A 247 19.94 8.60 -2.76
N ASN A 248 20.82 8.70 -1.76
CA ASN A 248 21.05 9.93 -1.01
C ASN A 248 21.72 11.01 -1.88
N ALA A 249 22.73 10.66 -2.67
CA ALA A 249 23.36 11.60 -3.60
C ALA A 249 22.37 12.13 -4.66
N LEU A 250 21.47 11.28 -5.16
CA LEU A 250 20.41 11.71 -6.08
C LEU A 250 19.42 12.67 -5.40
N LYS A 251 19.07 12.44 -4.14
CA LYS A 251 18.21 13.35 -3.36
C LYS A 251 18.89 14.70 -3.10
N GLU A 252 20.19 14.71 -2.80
CA GLU A 252 20.99 15.94 -2.65
C GLU A 252 21.01 16.76 -3.94
N ARG A 253 21.02 16.09 -5.10
CA ARG A 253 20.85 16.71 -6.43
C ARG A 253 19.42 17.11 -6.77
N GLY A 254 18.48 16.98 -5.84
CA GLY A 254 17.08 17.37 -6.01
C GLY A 254 16.21 16.34 -6.73
N PHE A 255 16.76 15.19 -7.12
CA PHE A 255 15.98 14.14 -7.75
C PHE A 255 15.13 13.40 -6.73
N ARG A 256 13.83 13.33 -7.01
CA ARG A 256 12.85 12.60 -6.20
C ARG A 256 12.00 11.72 -7.10
N ARG A 257 11.81 10.49 -6.65
CA ARG A 257 10.94 9.53 -7.33
C ARG A 257 9.51 10.11 -7.42
N THR A 258 8.96 10.16 -8.63
CA THR A 258 7.53 10.50 -8.82
C THR A 258 6.65 9.28 -8.57
N PRO A 259 5.42 9.45 -8.03
CA PRO A 259 4.48 8.34 -7.87
C PRO A 259 4.28 7.56 -9.17
N GLY A 260 4.28 6.22 -9.10
CA GLY A 260 4.13 5.34 -10.26
C GLY A 260 5.40 5.12 -11.10
N SER A 261 6.51 5.81 -10.82
CA SER A 261 7.79 5.55 -11.50
C SER A 261 8.48 4.29 -10.96
N PRO A 262 9.20 3.52 -11.82
CA PRO A 262 9.92 2.32 -11.39
C PRO A 262 10.96 2.62 -10.30
N ARG A 263 11.15 1.69 -9.37
CA ARG A 263 12.09 1.82 -8.25
C ARG A 263 13.52 2.02 -8.74
N LEU A 264 14.35 2.72 -7.97
CA LEU A 264 15.76 2.96 -8.33
C LEU A 264 16.47 1.64 -8.69
N VAL A 265 16.34 0.59 -7.87
CA VAL A 265 16.91 -0.74 -8.15
C VAL A 265 16.45 -1.30 -9.51
N THR A 266 15.15 -1.19 -9.80
CA THR A 266 14.56 -1.65 -11.07
C THR A 266 15.10 -0.86 -12.26
N ARG A 267 15.34 0.45 -12.07
CA ARG A 267 15.91 1.31 -13.11
C ARG A 267 17.39 0.99 -13.34
N LEU A 268 18.19 0.87 -12.27
CA LEU A 268 19.61 0.54 -12.34
C LEU A 268 19.84 -0.81 -13.03
N ARG A 269 19.00 -1.82 -12.76
CA ARG A 269 19.10 -3.13 -13.44
C ARG A 269 18.82 -3.08 -14.96
N ARG A 270 18.20 -2.00 -15.47
CA ARG A 270 17.98 -1.81 -16.92
C ARG A 270 19.14 -1.08 -17.60
N ILE A 271 20.06 -0.51 -16.82
CA ILE A 271 21.26 0.17 -17.30
C ILE A 271 22.32 -0.89 -17.56
N LYS A 272 22.86 -0.96 -18.78
CA LYS A 272 23.80 -2.02 -19.16
C LYS A 272 25.21 -1.78 -18.61
N GLU A 273 25.51 -0.53 -18.28
CA GLU A 273 26.79 -0.06 -17.76
C GLU A 273 26.90 -0.23 -16.23
N LEU A 274 25.84 -0.71 -15.56
CA LEU A 274 25.79 -0.90 -14.12
C LEU A 274 25.45 -2.34 -13.76
N GLU A 275 26.26 -2.93 -12.88
CA GLU A 275 25.95 -4.19 -12.22
C GLU A 275 25.35 -3.93 -10.84
N VAL A 276 24.20 -4.55 -10.55
CA VAL A 276 23.54 -4.47 -9.24
C VAL A 276 23.44 -5.87 -8.63
N ASN A 277 24.21 -6.13 -7.58
CA ASN A 277 24.20 -7.43 -6.91
C ASN A 277 22.91 -7.63 -6.07
N ARG A 278 22.75 -8.83 -5.50
CA ARG A 278 21.61 -9.16 -4.64
C ARG A 278 21.67 -8.44 -3.29
N GLN A 279 22.87 -8.06 -2.81
CA GLN A 279 23.06 -7.31 -1.57
C GLN A 279 22.80 -5.80 -1.71
N GLY A 280 22.45 -5.30 -2.90
CA GLY A 280 22.14 -3.89 -3.10
C GLY A 280 23.38 -2.98 -3.24
N THR A 281 24.52 -3.51 -3.69
CA THR A 281 25.66 -2.70 -4.14
C THR A 281 25.68 -2.57 -5.65
N VAL A 282 26.03 -1.38 -6.11
CA VAL A 282 26.17 -0.98 -7.51
C VAL A 282 27.66 -0.93 -7.85
N ARG A 283 28.02 -1.53 -8.99
CA ARG A 283 29.35 -1.45 -9.60
C ARG A 283 29.24 -0.95 -11.03
N LEU A 284 30.27 -0.25 -11.49
CA LEU A 284 30.39 0.12 -12.89
C LEU A 284 30.92 -1.09 -13.66
N LEU A 285 30.25 -1.47 -14.74
CA LEU A 285 30.83 -2.36 -15.73
C LEU A 285 31.69 -1.49 -16.63
N GLU A 286 33.00 -1.74 -16.67
CA GLU A 286 33.86 -1.09 -17.66
C GLU A 286 33.30 -1.46 -19.04
N ALA A 287 32.76 -0.46 -19.75
CA ALA A 287 32.41 -0.63 -21.15
C ALA A 287 33.66 -1.15 -21.83
N GLY A 288 33.56 -2.34 -22.43
CA GLY A 288 34.67 -3.02 -23.05
C GLY A 288 35.50 -2.02 -23.84
N ALA A 289 36.79 -1.96 -23.53
CA ALA A 289 37.77 -1.30 -24.36
C ALA A 289 37.46 -1.69 -25.81
N GLU A 290 37.15 -0.69 -26.64
CA GLU A 290 37.21 -0.86 -28.08
C GLU A 290 38.52 -1.60 -28.37
N GLU A 291 38.41 -2.78 -29.01
CA GLU A 291 39.56 -3.50 -29.50
C GLU A 291 40.46 -2.51 -30.24
N PRO A 292 41.77 -2.45 -29.92
CA PRO A 292 42.67 -1.66 -30.74
C PRO A 292 42.62 -2.28 -32.13
N ALA A 293 42.18 -1.50 -33.11
CA ALA A 293 42.26 -1.85 -34.52
C ALA A 293 43.71 -2.24 -34.82
N ALA A 294 43.92 -3.55 -34.98
CA ALA A 294 45.20 -4.11 -35.38
C ALA A 294 45.32 -3.98 -36.90
N ALA A 295 46.36 -3.23 -37.30
CA ALA A 295 47.04 -3.18 -38.61
C ALA A 295 46.25 -2.72 -39.84
#